data_AF-A0A7J2SQB5-F1
#
_entry.id   AF-A0A7J2SQB5-F1
#
_cell.length_a   1.000
_cell.length_b   1.000
_cell.length_c   1.000
_cell.angle_alpha   90.00
_cell.angle_beta   90.00
_cell.angle_gamma   90.00
#
_symmetry.space_group_name_H-M   'P 1'
#
loop_
_entity.id
_entity.type
_entity.pdbx_description
1 polymer ?
#
loop_
_entity_poly.entity_id
_entity_poly.type
_entity_poly.pdbx_seq_one_letter_code
_entity_poly.pdbx_strand_id
1 'polypeptide(L)'
;MLEQDEIDVLKDIWNRDNKRFMICPKCGGSLTIVQLQPVTKPGTSSVLYQTVIECDSCPFNIKVESCTIFGAVKSFDDQMVEIGSWSSTGSRTTSTYRHSLDPKLLSELQSSGELVEFLIVDDHVVVIIG
;
A
#
# COMPACT_ATOMS: atom_id res chain seq x y z
N MET A 1 -13.61 0.63 7.71
CA MET A 1 -13.59 0.29 6.27
C MET A 1 -13.82 1.59 5.55
N LEU A 2 -12.91 1.96 4.65
CA LEU A 2 -13.06 3.13 3.80
C LEU A 2 -14.31 2.98 2.91
N GLU A 3 -14.95 4.10 2.63
CA GLU A 3 -16.01 4.16 1.62
C GLU A 3 -15.41 4.02 0.21
N GLN A 4 -16.24 3.63 -0.77
CA GLN A 4 -15.77 3.42 -2.15
C GLN A 4 -15.12 4.68 -2.74
N ASP A 5 -15.66 5.86 -2.43
CA ASP A 5 -15.12 7.15 -2.86
C ASP A 5 -13.73 7.44 -2.27
N GLU A 6 -13.47 7.01 -1.02
CA GLU A 6 -12.17 7.15 -0.38
C GLU A 6 -11.14 6.20 -0.99
N ILE A 7 -11.56 4.97 -1.32
CA ILE A 7 -10.74 3.98 -2.04
C ILE A 7 -10.38 4.52 -3.43
N ASP A 8 -11.31 5.14 -4.14
CA ASP A 8 -11.07 5.66 -5.48
C ASP A 8 -10.16 6.90 -5.45
N VAL A 9 -10.27 7.74 -4.42
CA VAL A 9 -9.29 8.82 -4.15
C VAL A 9 -7.91 8.27 -3.88
N LEU A 10 -7.78 7.23 -3.06
CA LEU A 10 -6.49 6.58 -2.81
C LEU A 10 -5.92 6.00 -4.10
N LYS A 11 -6.71 5.26 -4.87
CA LYS A 11 -6.26 4.73 -6.16
C LYS A 11 -5.75 5.82 -7.10
N ASP A 12 -6.40 7.00 -7.13
CA ASP A 12 -5.94 8.14 -7.94
C ASP A 12 -4.60 8.70 -7.44
N ILE A 13 -4.41 8.82 -6.11
CA ILE A 13 -3.14 9.22 -5.49
C ILE A 13 -1.99 8.28 -5.88
N TRP A 14 -2.29 6.99 -6.02
CA TRP A 14 -1.31 5.93 -6.29
C TRP A 14 -1.19 5.54 -7.76
N ASN A 15 -1.95 6.17 -8.66
CA ASN A 15 -1.93 5.84 -10.08
C ASN A 15 -0.62 6.32 -10.73
N ARG A 16 0.31 5.39 -10.94
CA ARG A 16 1.63 5.64 -11.55
C ARG A 16 1.58 5.87 -13.07
N ASP A 17 0.53 5.43 -13.76
CA ASP A 17 0.40 5.58 -15.22
C ASP A 17 0.10 7.03 -15.63
N ASN A 18 -0.50 7.79 -14.72
CA ASN A 18 -0.59 9.24 -14.83
C ASN A 18 0.56 9.85 -14.02
N LYS A 19 1.13 10.96 -14.47
CA LYS A 19 2.18 11.74 -13.77
C LYS A 19 1.72 12.36 -12.43
N ARG A 20 0.82 11.70 -11.70
CA ARG A 20 0.05 12.13 -10.54
C ARG A 20 0.30 11.28 -9.29
N PHE A 21 1.38 10.48 -9.27
CA PHE A 21 1.79 9.79 -8.06
C PHE A 21 2.06 10.81 -6.93
N MET A 22 1.38 10.64 -5.80
CA MET A 22 1.49 11.53 -4.63
C MET A 22 1.12 13.00 -4.94
N ILE A 23 0.15 13.21 -5.84
CA ILE A 23 -0.40 14.53 -6.16
C ILE A 23 -1.79 14.68 -5.56
N CYS A 24 -2.05 15.84 -4.94
CA CYS A 24 -3.31 16.14 -4.28
C CYS A 24 -4.45 16.24 -5.30
N PRO A 25 -5.56 15.49 -5.10
CA PRO A 25 -6.69 15.50 -6.03
C PRO A 25 -7.50 16.81 -5.99
N LYS A 26 -7.31 17.65 -4.95
CA LYS A 26 -8.04 18.91 -4.79
C LYS A 26 -7.34 20.10 -5.44
N CYS A 27 -6.02 20.21 -5.29
CA CYS A 27 -5.27 21.40 -5.73
C CYS A 27 -4.07 21.09 -6.62
N GLY A 28 -3.72 19.82 -6.83
CA GLY A 28 -2.53 19.43 -7.61
C GLY A 28 -1.19 19.63 -6.89
N GLY A 29 -1.19 20.03 -5.62
CA GLY A 29 0.03 20.12 -4.79
C GLY A 29 0.57 18.75 -4.39
N SER A 30 1.76 18.71 -3.80
CA SER A 30 2.36 17.47 -3.29
C SER A 30 1.58 16.92 -2.10
N LEU A 31 1.57 15.59 -1.98
CA LEU A 31 1.11 14.87 -0.81
C LEU A 31 2.27 14.31 0.00
N THR A 32 2.09 14.23 1.31
CA THR A 32 3.02 13.63 2.27
C THR A 32 2.31 12.51 3.03
N ILE A 33 3.02 11.40 3.28
CA ILE A 33 2.54 10.30 4.14
C ILE A 33 3.17 10.46 5.52
N VAL A 34 2.34 10.56 6.55
CA VAL A 34 2.78 10.68 7.93
C VAL A 34 2.27 9.49 8.72
N GLN A 35 3.17 8.56 9.07
CA GLN A 35 2.88 7.49 10.01
C GLN A 35 2.94 8.03 11.44
N LEU A 36 1.86 7.84 12.19
CA LEU A 36 1.71 8.28 13.58
C LEU A 36 2.01 7.12 14.53
N GLN A 37 1.05 6.77 15.37
CA GLN A 37 1.17 5.72 16.37
C GLN A 37 0.83 4.34 15.79
N PRO A 38 1.50 3.27 16.26
CA PRO A 38 1.16 1.91 15.88
C PRO A 38 -0.25 1.56 16.39
N VAL A 39 -0.95 0.73 15.63
CA VAL A 39 -2.29 0.22 15.93
C VAL A 39 -2.18 -1.29 16.10
N THR A 40 -2.55 -1.78 17.28
CA THR A 40 -2.58 -3.22 17.56
C THR A 40 -3.90 -3.79 17.07
N LYS A 41 -3.86 -4.61 16.04
CA LYS A 41 -5.04 -5.30 15.50
C LYS A 41 -4.90 -6.80 15.72
N PRO A 42 -5.80 -7.45 16.48
CA PRO A 42 -5.75 -8.89 16.68
C PRO A 42 -5.81 -9.61 15.33
N GLY A 43 -4.92 -10.59 15.14
CA GLY A 43 -4.88 -11.42 13.92
C GLY A 43 -4.08 -10.85 12.76
N THR A 44 -3.45 -9.67 12.88
CA THR A 44 -2.52 -9.17 11.85
C THR A 44 -1.09 -9.62 12.13
N SER A 45 -0.39 -10.07 11.09
CA SER A 45 1.02 -10.45 11.16
C SER A 45 1.97 -9.25 11.21
N SER A 46 1.49 -8.08 10.77
CA SER A 46 2.27 -6.87 10.60
C SER A 46 1.86 -5.80 11.62
N VAL A 47 2.81 -4.92 11.96
CA VAL A 47 2.53 -3.71 12.74
C VAL A 47 1.84 -2.70 11.83
N LEU A 48 0.59 -2.36 12.16
CA LEU A 48 -0.14 -1.30 11.47
C LEU A 48 0.18 0.05 12.14
N TYR A 49 0.09 1.12 11.37
CA TYR A 49 0.26 2.50 11.83
C TYR A 49 -0.96 3.30 11.42
N GLN A 50 -1.48 4.08 12.37
CA GLN A 50 -2.38 5.17 12.03
C GLN A 50 -1.61 6.13 11.12
N THR A 51 -2.13 6.41 9.95
CA THR A 51 -1.43 7.16 8.91
C THR A 51 -2.31 8.30 8.42
N VAL A 52 -1.69 9.46 8.20
CA VAL A 52 -2.34 10.61 7.58
C VAL A 52 -1.64 10.86 6.25
N ILE A 53 -2.42 10.93 5.17
CA ILE A 53 -1.95 11.45 3.89
C ILE A 53 -2.46 12.88 3.79
N GLU A 54 -1.55 13.85 3.77
CA GLU A 54 -1.87 15.29 3.81
C GLU A 54 -1.27 16.05 2.64
N CYS A 55 -1.91 17.15 2.23
CA CYS A 55 -1.42 18.04 1.19
C CYS A 55 -0.67 19.23 1.78
N ASP A 56 0.51 19.51 1.23
CA ASP A 56 1.34 20.63 1.68
C ASP A 56 0.78 22.00 1.26
N SER A 57 -0.22 22.02 0.36
CA SER A 57 -0.73 23.24 -0.30
C SER A 57 -2.20 23.55 -0.02
N CYS A 58 -2.98 22.63 0.55
CA CYS A 58 -4.38 22.87 0.87
C CYS A 58 -4.85 22.00 2.06
N PRO A 59 -6.03 22.25 2.65
CA PRO A 59 -6.51 21.51 3.83
C PRO A 59 -6.86 20.02 3.59
N PHE A 60 -6.59 19.47 2.41
CA PHE A 60 -6.86 18.08 2.09
C PHE A 60 -6.02 17.15 2.99
N ASN A 61 -6.70 16.25 3.69
CA ASN A 61 -6.08 15.16 4.41
C ASN A 61 -7.04 13.95 4.43
N ILE A 62 -6.48 12.75 4.51
CA ILE A 62 -7.21 11.50 4.71
C ILE A 62 -6.50 10.66 5.76
N LYS A 63 -7.29 9.99 6.61
CA LYS A 63 -6.79 9.09 7.66
C LYS A 63 -6.98 7.65 7.19
N VAL A 64 -5.90 6.88 7.25
CA VAL A 64 -5.82 5.49 6.78
C VAL A 64 -4.99 4.64 7.75
N GLU A 65 -5.08 3.32 7.67
CA GLU A 65 -4.11 2.42 8.28
C GLU A 65 -3.02 2.08 7.24
N SER A 66 -1.76 2.05 7.64
CA SER A 66 -0.69 1.56 6.76
C SER A 66 0.22 0.56 7.46
N CYS A 67 0.86 -0.30 6.70
CA CYS A 67 2.00 -1.08 7.15
C CYS A 67 2.98 -1.30 5.99
N THR A 68 4.20 -1.70 6.33
CA THR A 68 5.11 -2.28 5.35
C THR A 68 5.24 -3.78 5.56
N ILE A 69 5.35 -4.52 4.47
CA ILE A 69 5.62 -5.96 4.48
C ILE A 69 6.81 -6.24 3.60
N PHE A 70 7.82 -6.92 4.16
CA PHE A 70 8.93 -7.46 3.39
C PHE A 70 8.59 -8.89 2.94
N GLY A 71 8.60 -9.14 1.62
CA GLY A 71 8.17 -10.42 1.09
C GLY A 71 8.41 -10.60 -0.41
N ALA A 72 7.94 -11.72 -0.95
CA ALA A 72 8.00 -12.04 -2.38
C ALA A 72 6.59 -12.25 -2.95
N VAL A 73 6.39 -11.83 -4.20
CA VAL A 73 5.16 -12.10 -4.94
C VAL A 73 5.03 -13.60 -5.18
N LYS A 74 3.87 -14.18 -4.84
CA LYS A 74 3.54 -15.59 -5.07
C LYS A 74 2.63 -15.77 -6.27
N SER A 75 1.58 -14.96 -6.33
CA SER A 75 0.62 -14.90 -7.44
C SER A 75 0.02 -13.49 -7.50
N PHE A 76 -0.55 -13.12 -8.64
CA PHE A 76 -1.34 -11.90 -8.78
C PHE A 76 -2.34 -12.03 -9.93
N ASP A 77 -3.38 -11.21 -9.90
CA ASP A 77 -4.32 -10.99 -11.00
C ASP A 77 -4.51 -9.47 -11.23
N ASP A 78 -5.59 -9.07 -11.91
CA ASP A 78 -5.84 -7.64 -12.21
C ASP A 78 -6.21 -6.81 -10.97
N GLN A 79 -6.55 -7.45 -9.84
CA GLN A 79 -7.05 -6.79 -8.64
C GLN A 79 -6.23 -7.12 -7.40
N MET A 80 -5.75 -8.35 -7.29
CA MET A 80 -5.20 -8.93 -6.08
C MET A 80 -3.76 -9.41 -6.28
N VAL A 81 -2.93 -9.21 -5.26
CA VAL A 81 -1.57 -9.73 -5.18
C VAL A 81 -1.43 -10.57 -3.92
N GLU A 82 -0.82 -11.73 -4.07
CA GLU A 82 -0.48 -12.64 -2.99
C GLU A 82 1.00 -12.50 -2.63
N ILE A 83 1.28 -12.12 -1.39
CA ILE A 83 2.62 -11.85 -0.88
C ILE A 83 2.97 -12.89 0.17
N GLY A 84 4.03 -13.65 -0.09
CA GLY A 84 4.64 -14.53 0.90
C GLY A 84 5.61 -13.75 1.78
N SER A 85 5.41 -13.81 3.09
CA SER A 85 6.18 -13.07 4.09
C SER A 85 6.32 -13.88 5.39
N TRP A 86 6.64 -13.20 6.48
CA TRP A 86 6.77 -13.79 7.81
C TRP A 86 5.78 -13.16 8.79
N SER A 87 5.26 -13.98 9.70
CA SER A 87 4.50 -13.52 10.85
C SER A 87 5.41 -12.82 11.86
N SER A 88 4.80 -12.12 12.81
CA SER A 88 5.50 -11.57 13.99
C SER A 88 6.23 -12.63 14.84
N THR A 89 5.86 -13.90 14.70
CA THR A 89 6.51 -15.05 15.35
C THR A 89 7.56 -15.74 14.47
N GLY A 90 7.84 -15.21 13.28
CA GLY A 90 8.83 -15.76 12.34
C GLY A 90 8.35 -16.98 11.53
N SER A 91 7.07 -17.34 11.61
CA SER A 91 6.49 -18.38 10.75
C SER A 91 6.23 -17.84 9.35
N ARG A 92 6.38 -18.67 8.32
CA ARG A 92 5.99 -18.26 6.96
C ARG A 92 4.48 -18.05 6.91
N THR A 93 4.07 -16.95 6.31
CA THR A 93 2.67 -16.61 6.07
C THR A 93 2.50 -16.14 4.65
N THR A 94 1.27 -16.21 4.16
CA THR A 94 0.89 -15.65 2.89
C THR A 94 -0.33 -14.77 3.09
N SER A 95 -0.26 -13.55 2.56
CA SER A 95 -1.32 -12.55 2.70
C SER A 95 -1.71 -12.04 1.32
N THR A 96 -3.01 -11.79 1.12
CA THR A 96 -3.55 -11.31 -0.14
C THR A 96 -4.06 -9.88 0.04
N TYR A 97 -3.67 -9.00 -0.87
CA TYR A 97 -4.03 -7.58 -0.84
C TYR A 97 -4.57 -7.15 -2.19
N ARG A 98 -5.37 -6.08 -2.22
CA ARG A 98 -5.64 -5.37 -3.47
C ARG A 98 -4.36 -4.69 -3.95
N HIS A 99 -4.21 -4.37 -5.23
CA HIS A 99 -3.07 -3.56 -5.68
C HIS A 99 -3.40 -2.59 -6.81
N SER A 100 -2.53 -1.58 -6.96
CA SER A 100 -2.45 -0.67 -8.12
C SER A 100 -1.08 -0.74 -8.81
N LEU A 101 -0.32 -1.80 -8.55
CA LEU A 101 1.01 -2.00 -9.12
C LEU A 101 0.95 -2.40 -10.60
N ASP A 102 1.97 -2.00 -11.37
CA ASP A 102 2.13 -2.39 -12.77
C ASP A 102 2.23 -3.92 -12.90
N PRO A 103 1.37 -4.57 -13.71
CA PRO A 103 1.42 -6.01 -13.96
C PRO A 103 2.78 -6.52 -14.46
N LYS A 104 3.54 -5.69 -15.21
CA LYS A 104 4.89 -6.07 -15.67
C LYS A 104 5.85 -6.20 -14.50
N LEU A 105 5.84 -5.21 -13.60
CA LEU A 105 6.66 -5.24 -12.38
C LEU A 105 6.31 -6.45 -11.50
N LEU A 106 5.02 -6.74 -11.32
CA LEU A 106 4.58 -7.91 -10.57
C LEU A 106 5.02 -9.22 -11.22
N SER A 107 4.96 -9.33 -12.54
CA SER A 107 5.44 -10.49 -13.30
C SER A 107 6.94 -10.70 -13.13
N GLU A 108 7.73 -9.64 -13.13
CA GLU A 108 9.18 -9.69 -12.92
C GLU A 108 9.52 -10.17 -11.50
N LEU A 109 8.88 -9.59 -10.48
CA LEU A 109 9.08 -9.97 -9.08
C LEU A 109 8.63 -11.40 -8.78
N GLN A 110 7.51 -11.84 -9.37
CA GLN A 110 7.04 -13.22 -9.23
C GLN A 110 8.05 -14.21 -9.84
N SER A 111 8.62 -13.87 -11.00
CA SER A 111 9.57 -14.73 -11.71
C SER A 111 10.94 -14.78 -11.04
N SER A 112 11.40 -13.65 -10.49
CA SER A 112 12.69 -13.57 -9.79
C SER A 112 12.63 -14.18 -8.39
N GLY A 113 11.46 -14.15 -7.74
CA GLY A 113 11.31 -14.51 -6.33
C GLY A 113 12.02 -13.54 -5.38
N GLU A 114 12.35 -12.34 -5.86
CA GLU A 114 13.03 -11.30 -5.11
C GLU A 114 12.18 -10.85 -3.91
N LEU A 115 12.88 -10.56 -2.81
CA LEU A 115 12.25 -10.00 -1.62
C LEU A 115 12.32 -8.48 -1.70
N VAL A 116 11.14 -7.84 -1.67
CA VAL A 116 11.00 -6.38 -1.69
C VAL A 116 10.10 -5.93 -0.55
N GLU A 117 10.17 -4.65 -0.20
CA GLU A 117 9.27 -4.05 0.77
C GLU A 117 8.03 -3.47 0.07
N PHE A 118 6.85 -3.85 0.52
CA PHE A 118 5.57 -3.38 0.01
C PHE A 118 4.96 -2.41 1.02
N LEU A 119 4.55 -1.22 0.57
CA LEU A 119 3.68 -0.35 1.35
C LEU A 119 2.22 -0.73 1.10
N ILE A 120 1.52 -1.03 2.19
CA ILE A 120 0.09 -1.34 2.21
C ILE A 120 -0.62 -0.18 2.90
N VAL A 121 -1.67 0.34 2.27
CA VAL A 121 -2.56 1.37 2.80
C VAL A 121 -3.99 0.82 2.71
N ASP A 122 -4.65 0.65 3.84
CA ASP A 122 -5.99 0.06 3.98
C ASP A 122 -6.21 -1.19 3.10
N ASP A 123 -5.38 -2.22 3.33
CA ASP A 123 -5.38 -3.51 2.63
C ASP A 123 -5.10 -3.44 1.11
N HIS A 124 -4.57 -2.30 0.64
CA HIS A 124 -4.19 -2.06 -0.76
C HIS A 124 -2.69 -1.83 -0.87
N VAL A 125 -2.01 -2.60 -1.72
CA VAL A 125 -0.59 -2.42 -2.05
C VAL A 125 -0.47 -1.29 -3.05
N VAL A 126 0.20 -0.22 -2.62
CA VAL A 126 0.24 1.05 -3.36
C VAL A 126 1.62 1.37 -3.92
N VAL A 127 2.67 0.86 -3.28
CA VAL A 127 4.04 1.09 -3.72
C VAL A 127 4.95 -0.04 -3.28
N ILE A 128 5.99 -0.30 -4.07
CA ILE A 128 7.15 -1.11 -3.68
C ILE A 128 8.27 -0.14 -3.30
N ILE A 129 8.86 -0.34 -2.13
CA ILE A 129 9.97 0.42 -1.56
C ILE A 129 11.23 -0.44 -1.77
N GLY A 130 12.13 0.04 -2.62
CA GLY A 130 13.35 -0.67 -3.05
C GLY A 130 14.12 0.14 -4.07
#